data_AF-A0AA97E125-F1
#
_entry.id   AF-A0AA97E125-F1
#
_cell.length_a   1.000
_cell.length_b   1.000
_cell.length_c   1.000
_cell.angle_alpha   90.00
_cell.angle_beta   90.00
_cell.angle_gamma   90.00
#
_symmetry.space_group_name_H-M   'P 1'
#
loop_
_entity.id
_entity.type
_entity.pdbx_description
1 polymer ?
#
loop_
_entity_poly.entity_id
_entity_poly.type
_entity_poly.pdbx_seq_one_letter_code
_entity_poly.pdbx_strand_id
1 'polypeptide(L)'
;MRLPCFDKSIDDRKAVHLWQEVQGPVDVVLFEGWCVGAPPMKEGLNHPINSLEEELDTDGLWRKTMNQRLKQDYKELFSKIDLMVWMQAPHYDVVYNWRNKQERMLESHLHDIHGILLDTIDLKVMSEAELKRFMQYYERLTRHLLAVMPDQADVLFTLSEVQEVIKTRYPTEH
;
A
#
# COMPACT_ATOMS: atom_id res chain seq x y z
N MET A 1 -23.16 -11.57 -3.13
CA MET A 1 -21.86 -11.70 -3.87
C MET A 1 -20.81 -12.22 -2.91
N ARG A 2 -19.74 -12.88 -3.39
CA ARG A 2 -18.62 -13.31 -2.55
C ARG A 2 -17.38 -12.49 -2.85
N LEU A 3 -16.72 -11.99 -1.81
CA LEU A 3 -15.49 -11.20 -1.93
C LEU A 3 -14.27 -12.04 -1.54
N PRO A 4 -13.19 -12.01 -2.35
CA PRO A 4 -11.98 -12.74 -2.02
C PRO A 4 -11.39 -12.24 -0.71
N CYS A 5 -10.90 -13.17 0.10
CA CYS A 5 -10.20 -12.87 1.34
C CYS A 5 -8.74 -13.32 1.19
N PHE A 6 -7.80 -12.41 1.45
CA PHE A 6 -6.37 -12.71 1.44
C PHE A 6 -5.93 -13.20 2.83
N ASP A 7 -5.18 -14.28 2.88
CA ASP A 7 -4.58 -14.79 4.10
C ASP A 7 -3.08 -14.45 4.13
N LYS A 8 -2.74 -13.48 4.98
CA LYS A 8 -1.36 -13.00 5.12
C LYS A 8 -0.40 -14.05 5.67
N SER A 9 -0.91 -15.11 6.34
CA SER A 9 -0.04 -16.13 6.96
C SER A 9 0.55 -17.11 5.94
N ILE A 10 -0.13 -17.28 4.81
CA ILE A 10 0.28 -18.19 3.72
C ILE A 10 0.55 -17.44 2.41
N ASP A 11 0.48 -16.11 2.45
CA ASP A 11 0.65 -15.21 1.30
C ASP A 11 -0.21 -15.56 0.07
N ASP A 12 -1.45 -16.02 0.31
CA ASP A 12 -2.38 -16.39 -0.77
C ASP A 12 -3.85 -16.13 -0.38
N ARG A 13 -4.75 -16.23 -1.35
CA ARG A 13 -6.19 -16.15 -1.17
C ARG A 13 -6.70 -17.36 -0.40
N LYS A 14 -7.61 -17.12 0.53
CA LYS A 14 -8.40 -18.18 1.17
C LYS A 14 -9.20 -18.96 0.14
N ALA A 15 -9.50 -20.21 0.45
CA ALA A 15 -10.41 -21.03 -0.35
C ALA A 15 -11.77 -20.31 -0.52
N VAL A 16 -12.40 -20.47 -1.69
CA VAL A 16 -13.63 -19.73 -2.09
C VAL A 16 -14.80 -19.91 -1.12
N HIS A 17 -14.86 -21.02 -0.40
CA HIS A 17 -15.90 -21.27 0.61
C HIS A 17 -15.71 -20.45 1.90
N LEU A 18 -14.53 -19.86 2.11
CA LEU A 18 -14.20 -18.96 3.22
C LEU A 18 -14.29 -17.48 2.81
N TRP A 19 -14.69 -17.20 1.57
CA TRP A 19 -14.87 -15.83 1.10
C TRP A 19 -16.07 -15.19 1.78
N GLN A 20 -15.95 -13.90 2.09
CA GLN A 20 -17.00 -13.16 2.75
C GLN A 20 -18.18 -13.00 1.80
N GLU A 21 -19.38 -13.37 2.26
CA GLU A 21 -20.61 -13.16 1.52
C GLU A 21 -21.22 -11.81 1.90
N VAL A 22 -21.53 -11.01 0.89
CA VAL A 22 -22.20 -9.71 1.04
C VAL A 22 -23.54 -9.77 0.34
N GLN A 23 -24.62 -9.47 1.08
CA GLN A 23 -25.98 -9.37 0.58
C GLN A 23 -26.37 -7.90 0.43
N GLY A 24 -27.09 -7.59 -0.64
CA GLY A 24 -27.50 -6.22 -0.95
C GLY A 24 -28.89 -5.85 -0.39
N PRO A 25 -29.30 -4.59 -0.54
CA PRO A 25 -28.55 -3.50 -1.19
C PRO A 25 -27.36 -3.00 -0.34
N VAL A 26 -26.36 -2.41 -1.00
CA VAL A 26 -25.19 -1.80 -0.35
C VAL A 26 -25.18 -0.32 -0.70
N ASP A 27 -25.24 0.54 0.32
CA ASP A 27 -25.27 1.99 0.13
C ASP A 27 -23.88 2.58 -0.11
N VAL A 28 -22.84 2.02 0.54
CA VAL A 28 -21.46 2.51 0.48
C VAL A 28 -20.48 1.35 0.40
N VAL A 29 -19.51 1.45 -0.50
CA VAL A 29 -18.37 0.54 -0.60
C VAL A 29 -17.10 1.30 -0.26
N LEU A 30 -16.39 0.85 0.78
CA LEU A 30 -15.03 1.33 1.06
C LEU A 30 -14.05 0.46 0.27
N PHE A 31 -13.44 1.03 -0.77
CA PHE A 31 -12.37 0.39 -1.51
C PHE A 31 -11.02 0.96 -1.07
N GLU A 32 -10.25 0.18 -0.32
CA GLU A 32 -9.00 0.63 0.31
C GLU A 32 -7.78 -0.13 -0.22
N GLY A 33 -6.63 0.54 -0.20
CA GLY A 33 -5.35 -0.03 -0.58
C GLY A 33 -4.30 1.06 -0.80
N TRP A 34 -3.04 0.71 -0.53
CA TRP A 34 -1.92 1.66 -0.55
C TRP A 34 -1.67 2.33 -1.91
N CYS A 35 -2.08 1.69 -3.00
CA CYS A 35 -1.94 2.19 -4.37
C CYS A 35 -3.26 2.54 -5.06
N VAL A 36 -4.37 2.57 -4.32
CA VAL A 36 -5.68 2.94 -4.88
C VAL A 36 -5.64 4.38 -5.37
N GLY A 37 -6.13 4.60 -6.60
CA GLY A 37 -6.13 5.92 -7.24
C GLY A 37 -4.82 6.30 -7.92
N ALA A 38 -3.79 5.45 -7.91
CA ALA A 38 -2.51 5.76 -8.53
C ALA A 38 -2.64 6.09 -10.03
N PRO A 39 -2.25 7.30 -10.47
CA PRO A 39 -2.22 7.64 -11.87
C PRO A 39 -0.95 7.06 -12.55
N PRO A 40 -0.94 6.94 -13.88
CA PRO A 40 0.27 6.60 -14.62
C PRO A 40 1.39 7.64 -14.45
N MET A 41 2.61 7.15 -14.33
CA MET A 41 3.83 7.96 -14.37
C MET A 41 4.16 8.38 -15.80
N LYS A 42 4.41 9.68 -16.00
CA LYS A 42 4.79 10.28 -17.29
C LYS A 42 6.29 10.16 -17.56
N GLU A 43 7.11 10.27 -16.52
CA GLU A 43 8.58 10.35 -16.61
C GLU A 43 9.24 9.49 -15.53
N GLY A 44 10.58 9.37 -15.57
CA GLY A 44 11.37 8.73 -14.51
C GLY A 44 11.44 7.20 -14.53
N LEU A 45 10.91 6.54 -15.57
CA LEU A 45 10.95 5.08 -15.70
C LEU A 45 12.24 4.53 -16.33
N ASN A 46 13.12 5.41 -16.83
CA ASN A 46 14.36 5.00 -17.49
C ASN A 46 15.52 4.82 -16.51
N HIS A 47 15.40 5.34 -15.28
CA HIS A 47 16.45 5.32 -14.28
C HIS A 47 15.94 4.66 -13.00
N PRO A 48 16.76 3.82 -12.33
CA PRO A 48 16.42 3.28 -11.03
C PRO A 48 16.34 4.42 -10.02
N ILE A 49 15.44 4.27 -9.04
CA ILE A 49 15.34 5.24 -7.92
C ILE A 49 15.96 4.70 -6.63
N ASN A 50 16.28 3.41 -6.59
CA ASN A 50 16.90 2.73 -5.45
C ASN A 50 17.75 1.55 -5.91
N SER A 51 18.52 1.00 -4.98
CA SER A 51 19.45 -0.10 -5.27
C SER A 51 18.75 -1.39 -5.71
N LEU A 52 17.52 -1.63 -5.26
CA LEU A 52 16.74 -2.80 -5.69
C LEU A 52 16.44 -2.76 -7.18
N GLU A 53 15.98 -1.63 -7.70
CA GLU A 53 15.74 -1.49 -9.13
C GLU A 53 17.03 -1.48 -9.94
N GLU A 54 18.12 -0.94 -9.38
CA GLU A 54 19.43 -0.94 -10.03
C GLU A 54 19.99 -2.37 -10.19
N GLU A 55 19.80 -3.21 -9.18
CA GLU A 55 20.34 -4.58 -9.14
C GLU A 55 19.41 -5.61 -9.79
N LEU A 56 18.09 -5.48 -9.62
CA LEU A 56 17.10 -6.51 -9.98
C LEU A 56 16.14 -6.10 -11.11
N ASP A 57 16.02 -4.81 -11.42
CA ASP A 57 15.21 -4.29 -12.53
C ASP A 57 16.06 -3.50 -13.54
N THR A 58 17.23 -4.06 -13.88
CA THR A 58 18.22 -3.45 -14.77
C THR A 58 17.62 -3.01 -16.11
N ASP A 59 16.76 -3.86 -16.70
CA ASP A 59 16.08 -3.60 -17.98
C ASP A 59 14.84 -2.69 -17.83
N GLY A 60 14.46 -2.39 -16.58
CA GLY A 60 13.26 -1.63 -16.24
C GLY A 60 11.95 -2.34 -16.57
N LEU A 61 11.96 -3.67 -16.64
CA LEU A 61 10.78 -4.46 -16.95
C LEU A 61 9.69 -4.28 -15.88
N TRP A 62 10.05 -4.29 -14.60
CA TRP A 62 9.09 -4.15 -13.51
C TRP A 62 8.45 -2.77 -13.51
N ARG A 63 9.25 -1.69 -13.55
CA ARG A 63 8.74 -0.32 -13.57
C ARG A 63 7.91 0.00 -14.83
N LYS A 64 8.29 -0.53 -16.00
CA LYS A 64 7.50 -0.36 -17.24
C LYS A 64 6.19 -1.15 -17.17
N THR A 65 6.22 -2.38 -16.69
CA THR A 65 5.03 -3.24 -16.58
C THR A 65 4.02 -2.66 -15.60
N MET A 66 4.47 -2.25 -14.42
CA MET A 66 3.63 -1.59 -13.41
C MET A 66 2.97 -0.34 -14.01
N ASN A 67 3.73 0.55 -14.66
CA ASN A 67 3.15 1.75 -15.25
C ASN A 67 2.19 1.45 -16.41
N GLN A 68 2.43 0.38 -17.17
CA GLN A 68 1.50 -0.07 -18.22
C GLN A 68 0.16 -0.53 -17.62
N ARG A 69 0.19 -1.27 -16.50
CA ARG A 69 -1.03 -1.67 -15.78
C ARG A 69 -1.80 -0.46 -15.23
N LEU A 70 -1.09 0.56 -14.74
CA LEU A 70 -1.70 1.84 -14.33
C LEU A 70 -2.39 2.56 -15.50
N LYS A 71 -1.89 2.42 -16.73
CA LYS A 71 -2.50 3.03 -17.92
C LYS A 71 -3.74 2.28 -18.43
N GLN A 72 -3.90 1.02 -18.03
CA GLN A 72 -4.90 0.09 -18.55
C GLN A 72 -5.86 -0.33 -17.43
N ASP A 73 -5.73 -1.57 -16.93
CA ASP A 73 -6.67 -2.24 -16.03
C ASP A 73 -6.97 -1.41 -14.77
N TYR A 74 -5.95 -0.83 -14.16
CA TYR A 74 -6.13 -0.01 -12.95
C TYR A 74 -6.81 1.33 -13.23
N LYS A 75 -6.60 1.92 -14.41
CA LYS A 75 -7.29 3.14 -14.80
C LYS A 75 -8.80 2.92 -14.88
N GLU A 76 -9.22 1.79 -15.46
CA GLU A 76 -10.64 1.42 -15.53
C GLU A 76 -11.22 1.10 -14.15
N LEU A 77 -10.44 0.42 -13.30
CA LEU A 77 -10.87 0.12 -11.93
C LEU A 77 -11.06 1.40 -11.12
N PHE A 78 -10.07 2.29 -11.12
CA PHE A 78 -10.09 3.51 -10.31
C PHE A 78 -11.07 4.56 -10.83
N SER A 79 -11.45 4.52 -12.12
CA SER A 79 -12.51 5.40 -12.64
C SER A 79 -13.90 5.09 -12.09
N LYS A 80 -14.07 4.00 -11.32
CA LYS A 80 -15.33 3.65 -10.64
C LYS A 80 -15.43 4.23 -9.23
N ILE A 81 -14.41 4.95 -8.76
CA ILE A 81 -14.38 5.53 -7.43
C ILE A 81 -15.06 6.90 -7.48
N ASP A 82 -16.15 7.06 -6.74
CA ASP A 82 -16.92 8.31 -6.69
C ASP A 82 -16.29 9.38 -5.77
N LEU A 83 -15.60 8.94 -4.71
CA LEU A 83 -14.95 9.81 -3.74
C LEU A 83 -13.58 9.25 -3.34
N MET A 84 -12.52 10.01 -3.59
CA MET A 84 -11.15 9.65 -3.26
C MET A 84 -10.71 10.29 -1.94
N VAL A 85 -10.33 9.46 -0.98
CA VAL A 85 -9.75 9.88 0.31
C VAL A 85 -8.27 9.52 0.35
N TRP A 86 -7.42 10.50 0.64
CA TRP A 86 -5.98 10.29 0.73
C TRP A 86 -5.42 10.72 2.10
N MET A 87 -4.56 9.88 2.67
CA MET A 87 -3.79 10.16 3.88
C MET A 87 -2.35 10.47 3.50
N GLN A 88 -2.02 11.77 3.46
CA GLN A 88 -0.72 12.27 3.04
C GLN A 88 0.29 12.18 4.19
N ALA A 89 1.29 11.32 4.02
CA ALA A 89 2.47 11.32 4.87
C ALA A 89 3.38 12.55 4.59
N PRO A 90 4.18 13.00 5.58
CA PRO A 90 5.13 14.11 5.38
C PRO A 90 6.13 13.84 4.25
N HIS A 91 6.72 12.64 4.22
CA HIS A 91 7.65 12.18 3.20
C HIS A 91 7.85 10.66 3.32
N TYR A 92 8.54 10.06 2.35
CA TYR A 92 8.74 8.62 2.27
C TYR A 92 9.46 8.00 3.48
N ASP A 93 10.45 8.68 4.05
CA ASP A 93 11.23 8.12 5.17
C ASP A 93 10.38 7.93 6.43
N VAL A 94 9.36 8.77 6.63
CA VAL A 94 8.38 8.60 7.70
C VAL A 94 7.52 7.35 7.48
N VAL A 95 7.16 7.03 6.23
CA VAL A 95 6.44 5.80 5.88
C VAL A 95 7.29 4.56 6.23
N TYR A 96 8.60 4.61 5.96
CA TYR A 96 9.54 3.58 6.39
C TYR A 96 9.54 3.43 7.92
N ASN A 97 9.62 4.53 8.66
CA ASN A 97 9.62 4.51 10.13
C ASN A 97 8.32 3.92 10.70
N TRP A 98 7.16 4.25 10.11
CA TRP A 98 5.88 3.68 10.51
C TRP A 98 5.83 2.17 10.27
N ARG A 99 6.34 1.71 9.13
CA ARG A 99 6.40 0.27 8.85
C ARG A 99 7.34 -0.44 9.82
N ASN A 100 8.51 0.14 10.12
CA ASN A 100 9.44 -0.42 11.11
C ASN A 100 8.79 -0.49 12.51
N LYS A 101 8.09 0.57 12.94
CA LYS A 101 7.34 0.56 14.20
C LYS A 101 6.31 -0.57 14.24
N GLN A 102 5.56 -0.78 13.15
CA GLN A 102 4.59 -1.86 13.05
C GLN A 102 5.25 -3.25 13.16
N GLU A 103 6.38 -3.46 12.49
CA GLU A 103 7.15 -4.72 12.55
C GLU A 103 7.62 -5.00 13.98
N ARG A 104 8.16 -4.00 14.68
CA ARG A 104 8.63 -4.13 16.07
C ARG A 104 7.49 -4.36 17.07
N MET A 105 6.31 -3.80 16.84
CA MET A 105 5.13 -4.10 17.66
C MET A 105 4.63 -5.53 17.44
N LEU A 106 4.77 -6.06 16.22
CA LEU A 106 4.44 -7.46 15.93
C LEU A 106 5.41 -8.40 16.65
N GLU A 107 6.71 -8.09 16.63
CA GLU A 107 7.74 -8.80 17.42
C GLU A 107 7.38 -8.88 18.90
N SER A 108 7.08 -7.73 19.53
CA SER A 108 6.79 -7.70 20.97
C SER A 108 5.55 -8.51 21.33
N HIS A 109 4.48 -8.41 20.53
CA HIS A 109 3.25 -9.18 20.77
C HIS A 109 3.47 -10.69 20.55
N LEU A 110 4.30 -11.09 19.58
CA LEU A 110 4.62 -12.51 19.39
C LEU A 110 5.46 -13.06 20.55
N HIS A 111 6.39 -12.28 21.10
CA HIS A 111 7.15 -12.63 22.30
C HIS A 111 6.26 -12.78 23.55
N ASP A 112 5.25 -11.93 23.69
CA ASP A 112 4.33 -11.95 24.84
C ASP A 112 3.32 -13.11 24.76
N ILE A 113 2.98 -13.56 23.54
CA ILE A 113 1.86 -14.49 23.34
C ILE A 113 2.28 -15.97 23.43
N HIS A 114 3.43 -16.44 22.94
CA HIS A 114 3.80 -17.87 23.05
C HIS A 114 5.29 -18.14 22.75
N GLY A 115 6.04 -18.60 23.76
CA GLY A 115 7.38 -19.21 23.60
C GLY A 115 7.39 -20.61 22.95
N ILE A 116 6.35 -20.99 22.19
CA ILE A 116 6.20 -22.34 21.59
C ILE A 116 5.62 -22.29 20.16
N LEU A 117 5.12 -21.14 19.66
CA LEU A 117 4.47 -21.07 18.33
C LEU A 117 5.31 -20.37 17.25
N LEU A 118 6.63 -20.24 17.46
CA LEU A 118 7.54 -19.65 16.46
C LEU A 118 7.80 -20.56 15.25
N ASP A 119 7.54 -21.86 15.35
CA ASP A 119 7.92 -22.81 14.29
C ASP A 119 6.86 -22.97 13.18
N THR A 120 5.63 -22.49 13.39
CA THR A 120 4.51 -22.69 12.44
C THR A 120 3.96 -21.41 11.84
N ILE A 121 4.32 -20.25 12.39
CA ILE A 121 3.91 -18.97 11.82
C ILE A 121 5.13 -18.39 11.10
N ASP A 122 5.12 -18.45 9.76
CA ASP A 122 6.11 -17.79 8.90
C ASP A 122 5.89 -16.25 8.89
N LEU A 123 5.45 -15.66 10.03
CA LEU A 123 5.69 -14.26 10.33
C LEU A 123 7.18 -14.13 10.67
N LYS A 124 8.04 -14.32 9.66
CA LYS A 124 9.43 -13.91 9.73
C LYS A 124 9.43 -12.41 9.91
N VAL A 125 9.53 -12.03 11.17
CA VAL A 125 9.99 -10.73 11.59
C VAL A 125 11.20 -10.37 10.74
N MET A 126 11.07 -9.34 9.90
CA MET A 126 12.18 -8.90 9.06
C MET A 126 13.22 -8.18 9.92
N SER A 127 14.50 -8.47 9.69
CA SER A 127 15.57 -7.58 10.16
C SER A 127 15.41 -6.18 9.58
N GLU A 128 16.04 -5.17 10.18
CA GLU A 128 16.00 -3.80 9.66
C GLU A 128 16.49 -3.71 8.20
N ALA A 129 17.53 -4.48 7.85
CA ALA A 129 18.06 -4.54 6.50
C ALA A 129 17.08 -5.18 5.51
N GLU A 130 16.45 -6.29 5.91
CA GLU A 130 15.42 -6.95 5.10
C GLU A 130 14.21 -6.05 4.90
N LEU A 131 13.77 -5.36 5.96
CA LEU A 131 12.65 -4.44 5.86
C LEU A 131 12.96 -3.25 4.94
N LYS A 132 14.17 -2.69 5.03
CA LYS A 132 14.63 -1.63 4.14
C LYS A 132 14.64 -2.10 2.68
N ARG A 133 15.13 -3.31 2.43
CA ARG A 133 15.10 -3.91 1.08
C ARG A 133 13.68 -4.18 0.62
N PHE A 134 12.81 -4.66 1.49
CA PHE A 134 11.40 -4.91 1.19
C PHE A 134 10.66 -3.62 0.80
N MET A 135 10.87 -2.54 1.54
CA MET A 135 10.24 -1.24 1.28
C MET A 135 10.63 -0.67 -0.09
N GLN A 136 11.84 -0.99 -0.60
CA GLN A 136 12.28 -0.56 -1.93
C GLN A 136 11.38 -1.06 -3.08
N TYR A 137 10.67 -2.19 -2.92
CA TYR A 137 9.69 -2.66 -3.92
C TYR A 137 8.50 -1.68 -4.08
N TYR A 138 8.17 -0.94 -3.03
CA TYR A 138 7.01 -0.04 -2.98
C TYR A 138 7.39 1.42 -3.23
N GLU A 139 8.68 1.75 -3.04
CA GLU A 139 9.19 3.11 -2.99
C GLU A 139 8.75 3.99 -4.16
N ARG A 140 8.87 3.48 -5.39
CA ARG A 140 8.58 4.25 -6.60
C ARG A 140 7.15 4.73 -6.62
N LEU A 141 6.22 3.81 -6.41
CA LEU A 141 4.80 4.13 -6.48
C LEU A 141 4.38 4.98 -5.28
N THR A 142 4.90 4.71 -4.10
CA THR A 142 4.67 5.53 -2.90
C THR A 142 5.14 6.96 -3.10
N ARG A 143 6.37 7.18 -3.58
CA ARG A 143 6.88 8.53 -3.88
C ARG A 143 6.05 9.25 -4.93
N HIS A 144 5.61 8.53 -5.97
CA HIS A 144 4.74 9.09 -6.98
C HIS A 144 3.39 9.53 -6.40
N LEU A 145 2.74 8.67 -5.63
CA LEU A 145 1.46 8.96 -4.96
C LEU A 145 1.58 10.17 -4.02
N LEU A 146 2.63 10.21 -3.19
CA LEU A 146 2.91 11.36 -2.30
C LEU A 146 3.04 12.68 -3.06
N ALA A 147 3.49 12.65 -4.31
CA ALA A 147 3.66 13.84 -5.15
C ALA A 147 2.37 14.27 -5.87
N VAL A 148 1.47 13.34 -6.21
CA VAL A 148 0.32 13.62 -7.09
C VAL A 148 -1.04 13.56 -6.40
N MET A 149 -1.19 12.74 -5.37
CA MET A 149 -2.47 12.56 -4.66
C MET A 149 -2.94 13.82 -3.91
N PRO A 150 -2.07 14.69 -3.37
CA PRO A 150 -2.51 15.96 -2.79
C PRO A 150 -3.35 16.81 -3.75
N ASP A 151 -3.15 16.72 -5.06
CA ASP A 151 -3.92 17.50 -6.04
C ASP A 151 -5.10 16.72 -6.64
N GLN A 152 -5.14 15.40 -6.47
CA GLN A 152 -6.13 14.52 -7.10
C GLN A 152 -7.20 13.98 -6.15
N ALA A 153 -6.92 13.94 -4.84
CA ALA A 153 -7.88 13.44 -3.87
C ALA A 153 -8.94 14.48 -3.51
N ASP A 154 -10.20 14.05 -3.42
CA ASP A 154 -11.32 14.90 -2.97
C ASP A 154 -11.16 15.27 -1.50
N VAL A 155 -10.85 14.27 -0.66
CA VAL A 155 -10.57 14.45 0.77
C VAL A 155 -9.09 14.19 1.04
N LEU A 156 -8.43 15.13 1.69
CA LEU A 156 -7.02 15.04 2.05
C LEU A 156 -6.84 15.17 3.56
N PHE A 157 -6.24 14.15 4.17
CA PHE A 157 -5.73 14.20 5.54
C PHE A 157 -4.22 14.34 5.49
N THR A 158 -3.67 15.46 5.95
CA THR A 158 -2.22 15.61 6.13
C THR A 158 -1.84 15.08 7.50
N LEU A 159 -0.88 14.15 7.53
CA LEU A 159 -0.40 13.51 8.76
C LEU A 159 0.91 14.14 9.25
N SER A 160 1.11 14.16 10.57
CA SER A 160 2.41 14.42 11.20
C SER A 160 3.29 13.17 11.17
N GLU A 161 4.57 13.29 11.56
CA GLU A 161 5.48 12.15 11.69
C GLU A 161 5.00 11.09 12.70
N VAL A 162 4.13 11.47 13.64
CA VAL A 162 3.54 10.58 14.64
C VAL A 162 2.12 10.10 14.27
N GLN A 163 1.73 10.25 13.00
CA GLN A 163 0.45 9.80 12.42
C GLN A 163 -0.79 10.56 12.90
N GLU A 164 -0.61 11.76 13.45
CA GLU A 164 -1.75 12.63 13.81
C GLU A 164 -2.22 13.44 12.61
N VAL A 165 -3.53 13.66 12.49
CA VAL A 165 -4.09 14.54 11.46
C VAL A 165 -3.82 16.00 11.84
N ILE A 166 -2.98 16.68 11.07
CA ILE A 166 -2.62 18.08 11.30
C ILE A 166 -3.39 19.06 10.40
N LYS A 167 -3.92 18.58 9.27
CA LYS A 167 -4.71 19.38 8.34
C LYS A 167 -5.69 18.50 7.58
N THR A 168 -6.86 19.04 7.30
CA THR A 168 -7.88 18.42 6.48
C THR A 168 -8.27 19.32 5.31
N ARG A 169 -8.57 18.72 4.16
CA ARG A 169 -9.27 19.35 3.03
C ARG A 169 -10.43 18.46 2.67
N TYR A 170 -11.61 19.05 2.52
CA TYR A 170 -12.81 18.39 2.04
C TYR A 170 -13.18 18.97 0.67
N PRO A 171 -13.91 18.23 -0.18
CA PRO A 171 -14.45 18.77 -1.41
C PRO A 171 -15.38 19.95 -1.08
N THR A 172 -15.27 21.04 -1.85
CA THR A 172 -16.09 22.23 -1.64
C THR A 172 -17.53 22.05 -2.13
N GLU A 173 -17.78 21.17 -3.10
CA GLU A 173 -19.12 20.77 -3.60
C GLU A 173 -19.04 19.34 -4.19
N HIS A 174 -20.17 18.61 -4.16
CA HIS A 174 -20.39 17.31 -4.82
C HIS A 174 -21.18 17.50 -6.12
#